data_AF-A0A353GMZ2-F1
#
_entry.id   AF-A0A353GMZ2-F1
#
_cell.length_a   1.000
_cell.length_b   1.000
_cell.length_c   1.000
_cell.angle_alpha   90.00
_cell.angle_beta   90.00
_cell.angle_gamma   90.00
#
_symmetry.space_group_name_H-M   'P 1'
#
loop_
_entity.id
_entity.type
_entity.pdbx_description
1 polymer ?
#
loop_
_entity_poly.entity_id
_entity_poly.type
_entity_poly.pdbx_seq_one_letter_code
_entity_poly.pdbx_strand_id
1 'polypeptide(L)'
;WIIGVDVDQYSDGVYDGTKSVILTSSMKKVDEAAYDMVKAVKSNKFPGGKVLTFNAKNNGIGIPAKNPNLSAAVQSQVQSVFKKLQSGAIKVSDQRGSLLK
;
A
#
# COMPACT_ATOMS: atom_id res chain seq x y z
N TRP A 1 -11.96 -10.92 -11.40
CA TRP A 1 -11.30 -9.83 -10.66
C TRP A 1 -9.93 -10.29 -10.20
N ILE A 2 -8.94 -9.39 -10.24
CA ILE A 2 -7.58 -9.58 -9.74
C ILE A 2 -7.28 -8.43 -8.78
N ILE A 3 -6.47 -8.66 -7.75
CA ILE A 3 -5.91 -7.60 -6.91
C ILE A 3 -4.42 -7.48 -7.27
N GLY A 4 -4.01 -6.29 -7.71
CA GLY A 4 -2.62 -6.00 -8.06
C GLY A 4 -1.72 -5.83 -6.83
N VAL A 5 -0.41 -5.66 -7.06
CA VAL A 5 0.60 -5.47 -6.01
C VAL A 5 1.70 -4.52 -6.47
N ASP A 6 2.41 -3.95 -5.50
CA ASP A 6 3.53 -3.01 -5.64
C ASP A 6 3.13 -1.64 -6.19
N VAL A 7 2.54 -1.59 -7.39
CA VAL A 7 2.12 -0.37 -8.08
C VAL A 7 0.62 -0.35 -8.35
N ASP A 8 0.10 0.76 -8.88
CA ASP A 8 -1.29 0.85 -9.31
C ASP A 8 -1.43 0.19 -10.68
N GLN A 9 -1.90 -1.05 -10.68
CA GLN A 9 -2.00 -1.86 -11.89
C GLN A 9 -3.33 -1.70 -12.64
N TYR A 10 -4.18 -0.71 -12.31
CA TYR A 10 -5.49 -0.57 -12.95
C TYR A 10 -5.38 -0.54 -14.48
N SER A 11 -4.42 0.22 -15.03
CA SER A 11 -4.15 0.32 -16.47
C SER A 11 -3.75 -1.00 -17.11
N ASP A 12 -2.99 -1.83 -16.39
CA ASP A 12 -2.43 -3.08 -16.90
C ASP A 12 -3.52 -4.12 -17.15
N GLY A 13 -4.63 -4.02 -16.41
CA GLY A 13 -5.78 -4.91 -16.53
C GLY A 13 -6.90 -4.41 -17.45
N VAL A 14 -6.70 -3.31 -18.19
CA VAL A 14 -7.74 -2.77 -19.08
C VAL A 14 -7.97 -3.73 -20.26
N TYR A 15 -9.21 -4.16 -20.44
CA TYR A 15 -9.58 -5.15 -21.48
C TYR A 15 -10.70 -4.67 -22.43
N ASP A 16 -11.38 -3.56 -22.11
CA ASP A 16 -12.48 -3.01 -22.91
C ASP A 16 -12.48 -1.48 -22.80
N GLY A 17 -11.37 -0.87 -23.23
CA GLY A 17 -11.11 0.58 -23.29
C GLY A 17 -11.04 1.29 -21.92
N THR A 18 -12.09 1.15 -21.11
CA THR A 18 -12.29 1.77 -19.80
C THR A 18 -12.46 0.76 -18.66
N LYS A 19 -12.88 -0.48 -18.95
CA LYS A 19 -13.02 -1.54 -17.94
C LYS A 19 -11.69 -2.23 -17.68
N SER A 20 -11.39 -2.45 -16.41
CA SER A 20 -10.21 -3.20 -15.95
C SER A 20 -10.62 -4.40 -15.11
N VAL A 21 -9.90 -5.52 -15.25
CA VAL A 21 -10.07 -6.71 -14.40
C VAL A 21 -9.48 -6.53 -13.01
N ILE A 22 -8.70 -5.45 -12.79
CA ILE A 22 -8.03 -5.14 -11.53
C ILE A 22 -9.01 -4.43 -10.61
N LEU A 23 -9.39 -5.10 -9.52
CA LEU A 23 -10.32 -4.56 -8.53
C LEU A 23 -9.70 -3.40 -7.75
N THR A 24 -8.45 -3.58 -7.33
CA THR A 24 -7.59 -2.60 -6.64
C THR A 24 -6.16 -3.17 -6.62
N SER A 25 -5.21 -2.47 -6.01
CA SER A 25 -3.82 -2.94 -5.85
C SER A 25 -3.34 -2.76 -4.41
N SER A 26 -2.60 -3.73 -3.87
CA SER A 26 -1.86 -3.58 -2.62
C SER A 26 -0.55 -2.83 -2.91
N MET A 27 -0.60 -1.51 -2.84
CA MET A 27 0.52 -0.62 -3.12
C MET A 27 1.67 -0.85 -2.11
N LYS A 28 2.89 -0.92 -2.63
CA LYS A 28 4.13 -0.93 -1.85
C LYS A 28 5.00 0.23 -2.34
N LYS A 29 5.22 1.23 -1.50
CA LYS A 29 5.90 2.50 -1.86
C LYS A 29 7.42 2.36 -1.97
N VAL A 30 7.87 1.40 -2.79
CA VAL A 30 9.30 1.12 -3.03
C VAL A 30 9.97 2.31 -3.72
N ASP A 31 9.24 3.02 -4.57
CA ASP A 31 9.64 4.27 -5.22
C ASP A 31 10.00 5.36 -4.20
N GLU A 32 9.12 5.61 -3.24
CA GLU A 32 9.36 6.59 -2.17
C GLU A 32 10.53 6.16 -1.28
N ALA A 33 10.59 4.88 -0.91
CA ALA A 33 11.70 4.34 -0.13
C ALA A 33 13.05 4.50 -0.85
N ALA A 34 13.12 4.20 -2.15
CA ALA A 34 14.33 4.37 -2.94
C ALA A 34 14.73 5.85 -3.07
N TYR A 35 13.77 6.72 -3.35
CA TYR A 35 13.98 8.16 -3.43
C TYR A 35 14.54 8.73 -2.13
N ASP A 36 13.95 8.36 -0.99
CA ASP A 36 14.39 8.81 0.32
C ASP A 36 15.82 8.36 0.63
N MET A 37 16.21 7.14 0.23
CA MET A 37 17.58 6.67 0.42
C MET A 37 18.58 7.43 -0.44
N VAL A 38 18.28 7.70 -1.71
CA VAL A 38 19.13 8.53 -2.58
C VAL A 38 19.27 9.94 -1.99
N LYS A 39 18.18 10.53 -1.50
CA LYS A 39 18.18 11.84 -0.84
C LYS A 39 18.98 11.82 0.45
N ALA A 40 18.90 10.75 1.25
CA ALA A 40 19.68 10.59 2.48
C ALA A 40 21.18 10.49 2.19
N VAL A 41 21.59 9.75 1.15
CA VAL A 41 23.00 9.72 0.70
C VAL A 41 23.47 11.11 0.28
N LYS A 42 22.71 11.78 -0.60
CA LYS A 42 23.06 13.13 -1.08
C LYS A 42 23.21 14.15 0.06
N SER A 43 22.44 13.99 1.14
CA SER A 43 22.50 14.86 2.31
C SER A 43 23.43 14.36 3.42
N ASN A 44 24.24 13.32 3.15
CA ASN A 44 25.15 12.67 4.10
C ASN A 44 24.46 12.20 5.40
N LYS A 45 23.20 11.80 5.31
CA LYS A 45 22.33 11.32 6.40
C LYS A 45 21.88 9.87 6.19
N PHE A 46 22.60 9.11 5.36
CA PHE A 46 22.23 7.73 5.05
C PHE A 46 22.26 6.86 6.32
N PRO A 47 21.15 6.18 6.68
CA PRO A 47 21.04 5.41 7.92
C PRO A 47 21.66 4.01 7.77
N GLY A 48 22.96 3.95 7.45
CA GLY A 48 23.70 2.70 7.29
C GLY A 48 23.61 1.79 8.52
N GLY A 49 23.45 0.48 8.30
CA GLY A 49 23.33 -0.52 9.36
C GLY A 49 21.98 -0.54 10.08
N LYS A 50 20.99 0.26 9.67
CA LYS A 50 19.65 0.26 10.27
C LYS A 50 18.63 -0.45 9.37
N VAL A 51 17.70 -1.16 10.01
CA VAL A 51 16.48 -1.64 9.36
C VAL A 51 15.44 -0.53 9.38
N LEU A 52 14.97 -0.13 8.20
CA LEU A 52 13.86 0.80 8.06
C LEU A 52 12.58 0.01 7.73
N THR A 53 11.51 0.29 8.46
CA THR A 53 10.21 -0.37 8.24
C THR A 53 9.23 0.61 7.60
N PHE A 54 8.67 0.21 6.46
CA PHE A 54 7.64 0.94 5.72
C PHE A 54 6.34 0.16 5.82
N ASN A 55 5.32 0.74 6.47
CA ASN A 55 4.07 0.08 6.82
C ASN A 55 2.91 1.09 6.83
N ALA A 56 1.74 0.70 7.35
CA ALA A 56 0.58 1.59 7.40
C ALA A 56 0.86 2.88 8.19
N LYS A 57 1.63 2.82 9.29
CA LYS A 57 1.87 3.97 10.19
C LYS A 57 2.58 5.13 9.50
N ASN A 58 3.46 4.84 8.54
CA ASN A 58 4.18 5.84 7.75
C ASN A 58 3.70 5.89 6.29
N ASN A 59 2.53 5.33 5.99
CA ASN A 59 1.95 5.28 4.63
C ASN A 59 2.84 4.58 3.58
N GLY A 60 3.80 3.75 4.01
CA GLY A 60 4.66 2.99 3.10
C GLY A 60 3.94 1.88 2.32
N ILE A 61 2.69 1.61 2.67
CA ILE A 61 1.76 0.70 1.99
C ILE A 61 0.36 1.31 1.95
N GLY A 62 -0.49 0.83 1.04
CA GLY A 62 -1.89 1.24 0.96
C GLY A 62 -2.60 0.65 -0.25
N ILE A 63 -3.73 1.25 -0.64
CA ILE A 63 -4.36 1.05 -1.95
C ILE A 63 -4.22 2.34 -2.78
N PRO A 64 -4.44 2.31 -4.11
CA PRO A 64 -4.40 3.51 -4.94
C PRO A 64 -5.28 4.64 -4.40
N ALA A 65 -4.93 5.90 -4.69
CA ALA A 65 -5.74 7.06 -4.30
C ALA A 65 -7.09 7.10 -5.04
N LYS A 66 -7.15 6.52 -6.25
CA LYS A 66 -8.37 6.36 -7.04
C LYS A 66 -8.58 4.88 -7.30
N ASN A 67 -9.77 4.36 -6.98
CA ASN A 67 -10.12 2.97 -7.21
C ASN A 67 -11.45 2.89 -7.99
N PRO A 68 -11.43 2.97 -9.34
CA PRO A 68 -12.66 3.04 -10.14
C PRO A 68 -13.59 1.83 -9.96
N ASN A 69 -13.02 0.68 -9.62
CA ASN A 69 -13.76 -0.57 -9.41
C ASN A 69 -14.25 -0.77 -7.96
N LEU A 70 -13.97 0.17 -7.04
CA LEU A 70 -14.48 0.11 -5.67
C LEU A 70 -15.58 1.14 -5.45
N SER A 71 -16.71 0.70 -4.89
CA SER A 71 -17.79 1.62 -4.48
C SER A 71 -17.34 2.54 -3.35
N ALA A 72 -18.01 3.69 -3.20
CA ALA A 72 -17.72 4.64 -2.12
C ALA A 72 -17.84 4.00 -0.72
N ALA A 73 -18.83 3.11 -0.53
CA ALA A 73 -19.01 2.38 0.72
C ALA A 73 -17.81 1.48 1.04
N VAL A 74 -17.30 0.73 0.06
CA VAL A 74 -16.11 -0.13 0.22
C VAL A 74 -14.87 0.72 0.49
N GLN A 75 -14.67 1.82 -0.25
CA GLN A 75 -13.54 2.72 -0.02
C GLN A 75 -13.54 3.31 1.40
N SER A 76 -14.73 3.71 1.90
CA SER A 76 -14.89 4.20 3.28
C SER A 76 -14.52 3.13 4.32
N GLN A 77 -14.96 1.88 4.13
CA GLN A 77 -14.64 0.79 5.04
C GLN A 77 -13.15 0.43 5.02
N VAL A 78 -12.51 0.41 3.85
CA VAL A 78 -11.06 0.20 3.73
C VAL A 78 -10.30 1.33 4.44
N GLN A 79 -10.70 2.59 4.25
CA GLN A 79 -10.08 3.72 4.92
C GLN A 79 -10.23 3.64 6.45
N SER A 80 -11.40 3.20 6.94
CA SER A 80 -11.64 2.96 8.37
C SER A 80 -10.70 1.88 8.93
N VAL A 81 -10.54 0.76 8.23
CA VAL A 81 -9.60 -0.31 8.62
C VAL A 81 -8.15 0.19 8.56
N PHE A 82 -7.77 0.95 7.53
CA PHE A 82 -6.43 1.51 7.41
C PHE A 82 -6.08 2.45 8.58
N LYS A 83 -7.02 3.30 9.01
CA LYS A 83 -6.86 4.12 10.23
C LYS A 83 -6.69 3.28 11.49
N LYS A 84 -7.38 2.15 11.60
CA LYS A 84 -7.19 1.21 12.72
C LYS A 84 -5.82 0.51 12.67
N LEU A 85 -5.30 0.20 11.48
CA LEU A 85 -3.93 -0.30 11.31
C LEU A 85 -2.88 0.76 11.70
N GLN A 86 -3.11 2.02 11.30
CA GLN A 86 -2.23 3.15 11.64
C GLN A 86 -2.16 3.40 13.14
N SER A 87 -3.31 3.42 13.82
CA SER A 87 -3.38 3.57 15.28
C SER A 87 -2.89 2.32 16.03
N GLY A 88 -2.81 1.16 15.36
CA GLY A 88 -2.47 -0.11 15.98
C GLY A 88 -3.62 -0.77 16.74
N ALA A 89 -4.85 -0.25 16.59
CA ALA A 89 -6.08 -0.86 17.10
C ALA A 89 -6.40 -2.19 16.38
N ILE A 90 -5.94 -2.33 15.13
CA ILE A 90 -5.85 -3.61 14.43
C ILE A 90 -4.37 -3.92 14.23
N LYS A 91 -3.97 -5.15 14.57
CA LYS A 91 -2.65 -5.69 14.25
C LYS A 91 -2.82 -6.93 13.38
N VAL A 92 -2.07 -6.99 12.29
CA VAL A 92 -2.07 -8.14 11.38
C VAL A 92 -1.02 -9.14 11.85
N SER A 93 -1.39 -10.41 11.88
CA SER A 93 -0.45 -11.48 12.16
C SER A 93 0.53 -11.68 11.02
N ASP A 94 1.80 -11.86 11.36
CA ASP A 94 2.88 -12.28 10.46
C ASP A 94 2.91 -13.81 10.27
N GLN A 95 2.07 -14.54 11.02
CA GLN A 95 1.91 -15.98 10.93
C GLN A 95 0.61 -16.35 10.22
N ARG A 96 0.65 -17.41 9.42
CA ARG A 96 -0.54 -17.98 8.79
C ARG A 96 -1.48 -18.55 9.86
N GLY A 97 -2.78 -18.26 9.78
CA GLY A 97 -3.77 -18.70 10.78
C GLY A 97 -4.70 -17.56 11.17
N SER A 98 -4.88 -17.31 12.48
CA SER A 98 -5.59 -16.11 12.94
C SER A 98 -4.85 -14.86 12.44
N LEU A 99 -5.48 -14.15 11.50
CA LEU A 99 -4.85 -13.04 10.78
C LEU A 99 -4.85 -11.73 11.57
N LEU A 100 -5.60 -11.66 12.68
CA LEU A 100 -5.65 -10.51 13.58
C LEU A 100 -5.08 -10.88 14.95
N LYS A 101 -4.25 -9.99 15.49
CA LYS A 101 -3.63 -10.07 16.82
C LYS A 101 -4.28 -9.10 17.80
#